data_AF-A0A024SAX8-F1
#
_entry.id   AF-A0A024SAX8-F1
#
_cell.length_a   1.000
_cell.length_b   1.000
_cell.length_c   1.000
_cell.angle_alpha   90.00
_cell.angle_beta   90.00
_cell.angle_gamma   90.00
#
_symmetry.space_group_name_H-M   'P 1'
#
loop_
_entity.id
_entity.type
_entity.pdbx_description
1 polymer ?
#
loop_
_entity_poly.entity_id
_entity_poly.type
_entity_poly.pdbx_seq_one_letter_code
_entity_poly.pdbx_strand_id
1 'polypeptide(L)'
;MHFSTASVVLGLASLAAAQLPAVAIVQKIAPTATSCADSSECRTAEQAAPFIAKSMSDYGIYTTPEMAAIVSLMAFESVEFKYKHNVSPGRAGQGTANMQMAQFNLAYALSIPSLKAQVAQFTTVDGLADADLNKILALVQPDEF
;
A
#
# COMPACT_ATOMS: atom_id res chain seq x y z
N MET A 1 -45.35 -11.31 50.86
CA MET A 1 -45.20 -11.48 49.40
C MET A 1 -43.83 -10.96 49.03
N HIS A 2 -42.84 -11.85 48.88
CA HIS A 2 -41.46 -11.49 48.51
C HIS A 2 -41.36 -11.50 46.99
N PHE A 3 -41.11 -10.34 46.39
CA PHE A 3 -40.73 -10.24 44.99
C PHE A 3 -39.22 -9.94 44.92
N SER A 4 -38.46 -10.98 44.56
CA SER A 4 -37.03 -10.88 44.27
C SER A 4 -36.80 -10.00 43.06
N THR A 5 -35.96 -8.98 43.23
CA THR A 5 -35.34 -8.21 42.15
C THR A 5 -34.36 -9.09 41.38
N ALA A 6 -34.68 -9.46 40.13
CA ALA A 6 -33.73 -10.08 39.22
C ALA A 6 -33.08 -8.98 38.36
N SER A 7 -31.84 -8.63 38.71
CA SER A 7 -30.94 -7.84 37.90
C SER A 7 -30.61 -8.59 36.61
N VAL A 8 -30.96 -8.02 35.45
CA VAL A 8 -30.48 -8.51 34.14
C VAL A 8 -29.15 -7.82 33.85
N VAL A 9 -28.07 -8.57 34.01
CA VAL A 9 -26.70 -8.17 33.65
C VAL A 9 -26.46 -8.44 32.16
N LEU A 10 -25.98 -7.39 31.48
CA LEU A 10 -25.14 -7.34 30.27
C LEU A 10 -24.92 -8.64 29.49
N GLY A 11 -25.41 -8.67 28.25
CA GLY A 11 -24.82 -9.43 27.15
C GLY A 11 -24.13 -8.49 26.16
N LEU A 12 -22.96 -7.96 26.49
CA LEU A 12 -22.04 -7.41 25.47
C LEU A 12 -21.45 -8.62 24.74
N ALA A 13 -22.12 -9.07 23.70
CA ALA A 13 -21.50 -9.93 22.71
C ALA A 13 -20.33 -9.16 22.11
N SER A 14 -19.11 -9.51 22.53
CA SER A 14 -17.89 -9.09 21.86
C SER A 14 -17.96 -9.62 20.43
N LEU A 15 -18.45 -8.80 19.50
CA LEU A 15 -18.08 -8.91 18.10
C LEU A 15 -16.57 -8.66 18.05
N ALA A 16 -15.79 -9.72 18.25
CA ALA A 16 -14.46 -9.77 17.71
C ALA A 16 -14.64 -9.70 16.19
N ALA A 17 -14.68 -8.48 15.65
CA ALA A 17 -14.41 -8.28 14.24
C ALA A 17 -13.10 -9.03 13.98
N ALA A 18 -13.15 -10.09 13.16
CA ALA A 18 -11.98 -10.88 12.84
C ALA A 18 -11.00 -9.95 12.15
N GLN A 19 -10.06 -9.39 12.92
CA GLN A 19 -9.05 -8.51 12.38
C GLN A 19 -8.17 -9.37 11.49
N LEU A 20 -8.23 -9.12 10.18
CA LEU A 20 -7.44 -9.86 9.21
C LEU A 20 -5.95 -9.67 9.54
N PRO A 21 -5.18 -10.76 9.73
CA PRO A 21 -3.76 -10.65 10.04
C PRO A 21 -3.00 -10.22 8.77
N ALA A 22 -2.89 -8.91 8.54
CA ALA A 22 -2.39 -8.33 7.29
C ALA A 22 -1.01 -8.91 6.88
N VAL A 23 -0.08 -9.05 7.83
CA VAL A 23 1.26 -9.64 7.58
C VAL A 23 1.13 -11.07 7.05
N ALA A 24 0.35 -11.92 7.71
CA ALA A 24 0.18 -13.31 7.30
C ALA A 24 -0.51 -13.43 5.94
N ILE A 25 -1.44 -12.52 5.61
CA ILE A 25 -2.10 -12.48 4.30
C ILE A 25 -1.12 -12.05 3.21
N VAL A 26 -0.38 -10.95 3.44
CA VAL A 26 0.64 -10.47 2.49
C VAL A 26 1.69 -11.55 2.26
N GLN A 27 2.19 -12.20 3.30
CA GLN A 27 3.17 -13.28 3.19
C GLN A 27 2.60 -14.54 2.51
N LYS A 28 1.29 -14.80 2.63
CA LYS A 28 0.64 -15.89 1.89
C LYS A 28 0.63 -15.63 0.38
N ILE A 29 0.48 -14.37 -0.02
CA ILE A 29 0.41 -13.93 -1.42
C ILE A 29 1.80 -13.71 -2.01
N ALA A 30 2.75 -13.20 -1.21
CA ALA A 30 4.14 -12.91 -1.54
C ALA A 30 5.09 -13.75 -0.65
N PRO A 31 5.18 -15.07 -0.87
CA PRO A 31 5.90 -15.99 0.03
C PRO A 31 7.40 -15.72 0.19
N THR A 32 8.04 -15.02 -0.73
CA THR A 32 9.47 -14.67 -0.68
C THR A 32 9.74 -13.32 -0.01
N ALA A 33 8.70 -12.56 0.36
CA ALA A 33 8.80 -11.28 1.07
C ALA A 33 9.17 -11.44 2.56
N THR A 34 10.10 -12.33 2.88
CA THR A 34 10.52 -12.66 4.25
C THR A 34 11.82 -11.98 4.66
N SER A 35 12.58 -11.46 3.71
CA SER A 35 13.86 -10.81 3.95
C SER A 35 14.09 -9.71 2.93
N CYS A 36 14.66 -8.60 3.38
CA CYS A 36 15.06 -7.52 2.50
C CYS A 36 16.49 -7.08 2.85
N ALA A 37 17.41 -7.29 1.91
CA ALA A 37 18.81 -6.89 2.06
C ALA A 37 19.03 -5.42 1.69
N ASP A 38 18.33 -4.95 0.66
CA ASP A 38 18.42 -3.59 0.16
C ASP A 38 17.17 -2.79 0.55
N SER A 39 17.26 -2.08 1.68
CA SER A 39 16.17 -1.24 2.18
C SER A 39 15.81 -0.06 1.26
N SER A 40 16.58 0.23 0.22
CA SER A 40 16.16 1.22 -0.79
C SER A 40 15.14 0.65 -1.77
N GLU A 41 15.15 -0.67 -2.00
CA GLU A 41 14.36 -1.33 -3.03
C GLU A 41 13.30 -2.29 -2.53
N CYS A 42 13.60 -3.11 -1.52
CA CYS A 42 12.69 -4.19 -1.12
C CYS A 42 11.93 -3.90 0.18
N ARG A 43 10.88 -4.67 0.43
CA ARG A 43 10.17 -4.73 1.71
C ARG A 43 9.83 -6.16 2.08
N THR A 44 9.87 -6.47 3.38
CA THR A 44 9.26 -7.70 3.89
C THR A 44 7.75 -7.53 4.07
N ALA A 45 7.03 -8.62 4.24
CA ALA A 45 5.59 -8.59 4.54
C ALA A 45 5.30 -7.80 5.83
N GLU A 46 6.15 -7.91 6.85
CA GLU A 46 6.04 -7.14 8.10
C GLU A 46 6.14 -5.64 7.86
N GLN A 47 6.98 -5.23 6.90
CA GLN A 47 7.17 -3.83 6.57
C GLN A 47 6.05 -3.31 5.67
N ALA A 48 5.64 -4.07 4.65
CA ALA A 48 4.66 -3.61 3.66
C ALA A 48 3.22 -3.65 4.19
N ALA A 49 2.84 -4.68 4.95
CA ALA A 49 1.45 -4.93 5.32
C ALA A 49 0.77 -3.79 6.11
N PRO A 50 1.44 -3.10 7.06
CA PRO A 50 0.82 -1.97 7.77
C PRO A 50 0.42 -0.83 6.84
N PHE A 51 1.25 -0.52 5.83
CA PHE A 51 0.96 0.55 4.87
C PHE A 51 -0.12 0.12 3.88
N ILE A 52 -0.07 -1.11 3.38
CA ILE A 52 -1.12 -1.67 2.52
C ILE A 52 -2.49 -1.60 3.22
N ALA A 53 -2.56 -2.05 4.48
CA ALA A 53 -3.79 -2.02 5.26
C ALA A 53 -4.28 -0.59 5.52
N LYS A 54 -3.35 0.33 5.80
CA LYS A 54 -3.66 1.75 5.96
C LYS A 54 -4.22 2.36 4.67
N SER A 55 -3.57 2.16 3.52
CA SER A 55 -4.06 2.70 2.24
C SER A 55 -5.43 2.12 1.89
N MET A 56 -5.67 0.82 2.10
CA MET A 56 -7.01 0.24 1.93
C MET A 56 -8.06 0.93 2.79
N SER A 57 -7.75 1.23 4.06
CA SER A 57 -8.63 1.98 4.94
C SER A 57 -8.86 3.41 4.45
N ASP A 58 -7.80 4.11 4.03
CA ASP A 58 -7.88 5.50 3.55
C ASP A 58 -8.73 5.62 2.27
N TYR A 59 -8.71 4.60 1.41
CA TYR A 59 -9.47 4.55 0.16
C TYR A 59 -10.81 3.78 0.26
N GLY A 60 -11.20 3.34 1.45
CA GLY A 60 -12.50 2.69 1.67
C GLY A 60 -12.63 1.28 1.08
N ILE A 61 -11.52 0.57 0.91
CA ILE A 61 -11.45 -0.77 0.34
C ILE A 61 -11.64 -1.80 1.47
N TYR A 62 -12.83 -2.41 1.53
CA TYR A 62 -13.21 -3.30 2.63
C TYR A 62 -13.62 -4.71 2.22
N THR A 63 -13.74 -4.99 0.92
CA THR A 63 -14.13 -6.33 0.47
C THR A 63 -12.92 -7.25 0.33
N THR A 64 -13.00 -8.46 0.86
CA THR A 64 -11.91 -9.45 0.77
C THR A 64 -11.42 -9.69 -0.67
N PRO A 65 -12.30 -9.83 -1.69
CA PRO A 65 -11.86 -10.02 -3.07
C PRO A 65 -11.05 -8.84 -3.61
N GLU A 66 -11.45 -7.60 -3.29
CA GLU A 66 -10.76 -6.39 -3.74
C GLU A 66 -9.40 -6.24 -3.07
N MET A 67 -9.33 -6.46 -1.74
CA MET A 67 -8.05 -6.47 -1.03
C MET A 67 -7.10 -7.52 -1.60
N ALA A 68 -7.59 -8.74 -1.81
CA ALA A 68 -6.77 -9.83 -2.36
C ALA A 68 -6.27 -9.51 -3.77
N ALA A 69 -7.11 -8.93 -4.63
CA ALA A 69 -6.72 -8.51 -5.97
C ALA A 69 -5.62 -7.44 -5.94
N ILE A 70 -5.75 -6.44 -5.08
CA ILE A 70 -4.76 -5.36 -4.94
C ILE A 70 -3.42 -5.93 -4.45
N VAL A 71 -3.41 -6.71 -3.37
CA VAL A 71 -2.16 -7.29 -2.84
C VAL A 71 -1.52 -8.24 -3.86
N SER A 72 -2.32 -9.03 -4.57
CA SER A 72 -1.82 -9.94 -5.61
C SER A 72 -1.18 -9.18 -6.77
N LEU A 73 -1.79 -8.07 -7.20
CA LEU A 73 -1.23 -7.21 -8.23
C LEU A 73 0.09 -6.59 -7.77
N MET A 74 0.13 -6.05 -6.55
CA MET A 74 1.35 -5.49 -5.97
C MET A 74 2.47 -6.54 -5.92
N ALA A 75 2.16 -7.73 -5.39
CA ALA A 75 3.13 -8.82 -5.32
C ALA A 75 3.62 -9.24 -6.72
N PHE A 76 2.74 -9.32 -7.71
CA PHE A 76 3.12 -9.69 -9.07
C PHE A 76 4.06 -8.65 -9.71
N GLU A 77 3.68 -7.38 -9.70
CA GLU A 77 4.39 -6.30 -10.39
C GLU A 77 5.76 -6.00 -9.74
N SER A 78 5.87 -6.09 -8.41
CA SER A 78 7.10 -5.77 -7.67
C SER A 78 8.04 -6.97 -7.43
N VAL A 79 7.71 -8.14 -8.00
CA VAL A 79 8.41 -9.41 -7.73
C VAL A 79 8.43 -9.68 -6.22
N GLU A 80 7.22 -9.75 -5.66
CA GLU A 80 6.97 -9.99 -4.23
C GLU A 80 7.64 -8.95 -3.33
N PHE A 81 7.45 -7.67 -3.65
CA PHE A 81 8.00 -6.52 -2.94
C PHE A 81 9.53 -6.44 -2.95
N LYS A 82 10.17 -7.03 -3.96
CA LYS A 82 11.63 -6.98 -4.14
C LYS A 82 12.10 -5.67 -4.76
N TYR A 83 11.27 -5.03 -5.58
CA TYR A 83 11.63 -3.82 -6.32
C TYR A 83 10.62 -2.70 -6.12
N LYS A 84 11.12 -1.47 -5.95
CA LYS A 84 10.32 -0.23 -5.86
C LYS A 84 10.44 0.63 -7.10
N HIS A 85 11.34 0.30 -8.02
CA HIS A 85 11.39 0.89 -9.35
C HIS A 85 11.64 -0.16 -10.43
N ASN A 86 11.37 0.21 -11.68
CA ASN A 86 11.63 -0.67 -12.81
C ASN A 86 13.15 -0.86 -13.02
N VAL A 87 13.65 -2.06 -12.72
CA VAL A 87 15.08 -2.41 -12.88
C VAL A 87 15.41 -2.88 -14.31
N SER A 88 14.52 -3.66 -14.94
CA SER A 88 14.69 -4.14 -16.31
C SER A 88 13.34 -4.16 -17.04
N PRO A 89 13.22 -3.60 -18.25
CA PRO A 89 14.28 -3.02 -19.10
C PRO A 89 14.85 -1.68 -18.61
N GLY A 90 14.33 -1.10 -17.52
CA GLY A 90 14.73 0.20 -16.99
C GLY A 90 13.88 1.30 -17.62
N ARG A 91 12.83 1.75 -16.92
CA ARG A 91 11.97 2.84 -17.37
C ARG A 91 11.90 3.92 -16.30
N ALA A 92 12.37 5.11 -16.63
CA ALA A 92 12.35 6.25 -15.73
C ALA A 92 10.93 6.58 -15.27
N GLY A 93 10.80 6.88 -13.98
CA GLY A 93 9.53 7.18 -13.33
C GLY A 93 8.55 6.00 -13.21
N GLN A 94 8.90 4.79 -13.64
CA GLN A 94 8.10 3.59 -13.39
C GLN A 94 8.54 2.91 -12.08
N GLY A 95 7.59 2.58 -11.20
CA GLY A 95 7.91 1.99 -9.91
C GLY A 95 6.70 1.89 -8.99
N THR A 96 6.97 1.97 -7.68
CA THR A 96 6.05 1.61 -6.57
C THR A 96 5.78 0.10 -6.51
N ALA A 97 5.02 -0.32 -5.50
CA ALA A 97 4.71 -1.74 -5.28
C ALA A 97 3.85 -2.35 -6.40
N ASN A 98 3.18 -1.55 -7.25
CA ASN A 98 2.42 -2.04 -8.41
C ASN A 98 3.00 -1.60 -9.76
N MET A 99 4.29 -1.21 -9.82
CA MET A 99 5.00 -0.78 -11.05
C MET A 99 4.22 0.22 -11.91
N GLN A 100 3.55 1.17 -11.26
CA GLN A 100 2.86 2.29 -11.89
C GLN A 100 3.77 3.02 -12.88
N MET A 101 3.22 3.31 -14.05
CA MET A 101 3.85 4.19 -15.04
C MET A 101 3.92 5.64 -14.52
N ALA A 102 4.86 6.43 -15.03
CA ALA A 102 5.15 7.78 -14.54
C ALA A 102 3.91 8.70 -14.47
N GLN A 103 2.99 8.62 -15.43
CA GLN A 103 1.77 9.41 -15.41
C GLN A 103 0.87 9.10 -14.19
N PHE A 104 0.85 7.84 -13.75
CA PHE A 104 0.11 7.44 -12.56
C PHE A 104 0.84 7.82 -11.28
N ASN A 105 2.17 7.80 -11.27
CA ASN A 105 2.96 8.31 -10.14
C ASN A 105 2.78 9.82 -9.97
N LEU A 106 2.72 10.58 -11.07
CA LEU A 106 2.38 12.02 -11.02
C LEU A 106 0.96 12.24 -10.50
N ALA A 107 -0.04 11.49 -11.02
CA ALA A 107 -1.41 11.60 -10.54
C ALA A 107 -1.53 11.26 -9.05
N TYR A 108 -0.80 10.25 -8.59
CA TYR A 108 -0.77 9.86 -7.19
C TYR A 108 -0.14 10.95 -6.30
N ALA A 109 1.02 11.48 -6.69
CA ALA A 109 1.68 12.58 -5.97
C ALA A 109 0.79 13.84 -5.90
N LEU A 110 0.05 14.17 -6.97
CA LEU A 110 -0.89 15.29 -6.99
C LEU A 110 -2.12 15.08 -6.08
N SER A 111 -2.50 13.84 -5.82
CA SER A 111 -3.61 13.48 -4.94
C SER A 111 -3.27 13.60 -3.46
N ILE A 112 -1.98 13.52 -3.10
CA ILE A 112 -1.48 13.60 -1.72
C ILE A 112 -1.23 15.06 -1.33
N PRO A 113 -1.95 15.62 -0.34
CA PRO A 113 -1.83 17.05 0.00
C PRO A 113 -0.41 17.52 0.35
N SER A 114 0.39 16.69 1.03
CA SER A 114 1.77 17.01 1.42
C SER A 114 2.77 16.98 0.25
N LEU A 115 2.44 16.29 -0.85
CA LEU A 115 3.31 16.17 -2.03
C LEU A 115 2.89 17.10 -3.17
N LYS A 116 1.61 17.46 -3.25
CA LYS A 116 1.03 18.21 -4.36
C LYS A 116 1.84 19.45 -4.78
N ALA A 117 2.28 20.26 -3.82
CA ALA A 117 3.06 21.48 -4.11
C ALA A 117 4.43 21.20 -4.76
N GLN A 118 5.01 20.03 -4.51
CA GLN A 118 6.33 19.64 -5.03
C GLN A 118 6.31 19.19 -6.49
N VAL A 119 5.12 18.82 -6.99
CA VAL A 119 4.88 18.33 -8.35
C VAL A 119 3.90 19.17 -9.16
N ALA A 120 3.36 20.25 -8.58
CA ALA A 120 2.33 21.09 -9.20
C ALA A 120 2.76 21.74 -10.53
N GLN A 121 4.08 21.89 -10.75
CA GLN A 121 4.64 22.38 -12.00
C GLN A 121 4.52 21.38 -13.16
N PHE A 122 4.33 20.09 -12.87
CA PHE A 122 4.21 19.05 -13.88
C PHE A 122 2.74 18.83 -14.24
N THR A 123 2.35 19.20 -15.46
CA THR A 123 1.00 18.98 -16.00
C THR A 123 0.90 17.73 -16.89
N THR A 124 2.05 17.25 -17.38
CA THR A 124 2.21 16.00 -18.14
C THR A 124 3.59 15.40 -17.84
N VAL A 125 3.76 14.11 -18.12
CA VAL A 125 5.06 13.42 -18.09
C VAL A 125 5.74 13.37 -19.47
N ASP A 126 5.02 13.75 -20.53
CA ASP A 126 5.55 13.70 -21.90
C ASP A 126 6.67 14.72 -22.09
N GLY A 127 7.81 14.26 -22.58
CA GLY A 127 8.99 15.11 -22.83
C GLY A 127 9.75 15.53 -21.57
N LEU A 128 9.36 15.06 -20.38
CA LEU A 128 10.18 15.27 -19.18
C LEU A 128 11.48 14.47 -19.26
N ALA A 129 12.54 15.04 -18.66
CA ALA A 129 13.79 14.33 -18.52
C ALA A 129 13.65 13.17 -17.52
N ASP A 130 14.43 12.10 -17.70
CA ASP A 130 14.43 10.94 -16.80
C ASP A 130 14.65 11.33 -15.33
N ALA A 131 15.46 12.36 -15.08
CA ALA A 131 15.70 12.89 -13.74
C ALA A 131 14.42 13.45 -13.08
N ASP A 132 13.56 14.13 -13.84
CA ASP A 132 12.28 14.64 -13.34
C ASP A 132 11.28 13.51 -13.11
N LEU A 133 11.23 12.54 -14.03
CA LEU A 133 10.39 11.34 -13.88
C LEU A 133 10.78 10.55 -12.61
N ASN A 134 12.08 10.35 -12.39
CA ASN A 134 12.59 9.66 -11.22
C ASN A 134 12.40 10.48 -9.93
N LYS A 135 12.47 11.81 -10.01
CA LYS A 135 12.15 12.70 -8.88
C LYS A 135 10.68 12.55 -8.46
N ILE A 136 9.75 12.51 -9.42
CA ILE A 136 8.32 12.29 -9.13
C ILE A 136 8.12 10.92 -8.46
N LEU A 137 8.72 9.86 -9.03
CA LEU A 137 8.66 8.52 -8.43
C LEU A 137 9.22 8.49 -7.01
N ALA A 138 10.36 9.12 -6.76
CA ALA A 138 11.00 9.14 -5.44
C ALA A 138 10.13 9.79 -4.35
N LEU A 139 9.17 10.64 -4.70
CA LEU A 139 8.24 11.25 -3.74
C LEU A 139 7.16 10.28 -3.26
N VAL A 140 6.83 9.26 -4.05
CA VAL A 140 5.75 8.29 -3.76
C VAL A 140 6.26 6.91 -3.39
N GLN A 141 7.58 6.73 -3.31
CA GLN A 141 8.21 5.51 -2.82
C GLN A 141 8.32 5.39 -1.29
N PRO A 142 8.45 6.46 -0.48
CA PRO A 142 8.53 6.33 0.98
C PRO A 142 7.32 5.59 1.55
N ASP A 143 7.53 4.83 2.62
CA ASP A 143 6.44 4.08 3.27
C ASP A 143 5.68 5.04 4.20
N GLU A 144 4.87 5.91 3.59
CA GLU A 144 4.14 6.99 4.27
C GLU A 144 2.67 7.09 3.85
N PHE A 145 2.35 6.67 2.61
CA PHE A 145 1.06 6.91 1.93
C PHE A 145 0.44 5.60 1.42
#